data_AF-A0A8C2BPJ8-F1
#
_entry.id   AF-A0A8C2BPJ8-F1
#
_cell.length_a   1.000
_cell.length_b   1.000
_cell.length_c   1.000
_cell.angle_alpha   90.00
_cell.angle_beta   90.00
_cell.angle_gamma   90.00
#
_symmetry.space_group_name_H-M   'P 1'
#
loop_
_entity.id
_entity.type
_entity.pdbx_description
1 polymer ?
#
loop_
_entity_poly.entity_id
_entity_poly.type
_entity_poly.pdbx_seq_one_letter_code
_entity_poly.pdbx_strand_id
1 'polypeptide(L)'
;IRDDLITLEVMSPDVCDLTLIDLPGIARVPVNGQPQDIGNQIKGLIMKYIEKQETINMVVCPCNTDIVTTEALKLAQEVDPDGKRTIAILTKPDLIDRGTETKILDIVHNKVIPLRKGYIMVKCRGQQQIDDEILLEKAAEMERDFFRTHKHFRCLLEEDKATIKSLAVKLSQHLVSHIKKSLPQLNEQVKKKLWDLRNELKECEAGPPQDPKGAKQFLIKTLTRFNDQIKYLSLGEEITEDNLFVQLREEFRKWNDHLKSTKTFCHQKFRGRELLGFSNYRMFENVLQEHVATLKAPAIKLLNVIKDIILQQFTDVVYQCFQYFPILQNITLNKIYNIQSSQQTKAEERISEQFEMEGMIYTQDHIYLKFLNEISKETISEDQLPIVVQRMSDQLPMMISFFMLKETAQLLSMDMLGLLDGANVSELLSENSDVVRRRRQLQTSLDRLSAAHEALSDFI
;
A
#
# COMPACT_ATOMS: atom_id res chain seq x y z
N ILE A 1 -2.71 -22.46 -24.59
CA ILE A 1 -1.53 -21.70 -25.06
C ILE A 1 -0.76 -21.25 -23.83
N ARG A 2 0.57 -21.12 -23.91
CA ARG A 2 1.39 -20.58 -22.80
C ARG A 2 2.02 -19.27 -23.23
N ASP A 3 2.24 -18.38 -22.26
CA ASP A 3 2.84 -17.05 -22.45
C ASP A 3 4.38 -17.09 -22.45
N ASP A 4 4.97 -18.28 -22.36
CA ASP A 4 6.43 -18.47 -22.33
C ASP A 4 7.03 -18.17 -23.71
N LEU A 5 8.06 -17.34 -23.74
CA LEU A 5 8.76 -16.95 -24.97
C LEU A 5 9.85 -17.96 -25.33
N ILE A 6 9.95 -18.27 -26.62
CA ILE A 6 11.08 -19.03 -27.19
C ILE A 6 11.95 -18.04 -27.96
N THR A 7 13.21 -17.90 -27.55
CA THR A 7 14.18 -17.03 -28.23
C THR A 7 15.00 -17.85 -29.21
N LEU A 8 14.98 -17.46 -30.48
CA LEU A 8 15.83 -18.01 -31.53
C LEU A 8 16.74 -16.90 -32.05
N GLU A 9 18.06 -17.08 -31.92
CA GLU A 9 19.06 -16.15 -32.43
C GLU A 9 19.72 -16.75 -33.68
N VAL A 10 19.68 -16.03 -34.80
CA VAL A 10 20.26 -16.45 -36.08
C VAL A 10 21.25 -15.38 -36.51
N MET A 11 22.52 -15.77 -36.66
CA MET A 11 23.59 -14.89 -37.13
C MET A 11 24.08 -15.37 -38.49
N SER A 12 24.07 -14.47 -39.49
CA SER A 12 24.59 -14.73 -40.83
C SER A 12 24.97 -13.40 -41.50
N PRO A 13 25.98 -13.37 -42.39
CA PRO A 13 26.30 -12.17 -43.17
C PRO A 13 25.19 -11.77 -44.15
N ASP A 14 24.29 -12.70 -44.49
CA ASP A 14 23.27 -12.53 -45.53
C ASP A 14 21.88 -12.20 -44.97
N VAL A 15 21.75 -12.01 -43.65
CA VAL A 15 20.48 -11.66 -42.98
C VAL A 15 20.51 -10.21 -42.48
N CYS A 16 19.33 -9.59 -42.37
CA CYS A 16 19.19 -8.22 -41.87
C CYS A 16 19.00 -8.21 -40.35
N ASP A 17 19.49 -7.14 -39.71
CA ASP A 17 19.26 -6.88 -38.29
C ASP A 17 17.78 -6.58 -38.02
N LEU A 18 17.06 -7.61 -37.59
CA LEU A 18 15.63 -7.58 -37.30
C LEU A 18 15.32 -8.43 -36.07
N THR A 19 14.49 -7.88 -35.19
CA THR A 19 13.87 -8.63 -34.09
C THR A 19 12.39 -8.73 -34.39
N LEU A 20 11.89 -9.96 -34.49
CA LEU A 20 10.49 -10.25 -34.78
C LEU A 20 9.92 -11.13 -33.66
N ILE A 21 8.65 -10.90 -33.34
CA ILE A 21 7.88 -11.76 -32.44
C ILE A 21 6.82 -12.41 -33.29
N ASP A 22 6.93 -13.73 -33.47
CA ASP A 22 5.89 -14.51 -34.14
C ASP A 22 4.77 -14.84 -33.16
N LEU A 23 3.53 -14.59 -33.58
CA LEU A 23 2.34 -14.80 -32.76
C LEU A 23 1.50 -15.94 -33.37
N PRO A 24 0.82 -16.75 -32.54
CA PRO A 24 0.00 -17.84 -33.05
C PRO A 24 -1.02 -17.39 -34.09
N GLY A 25 -1.16 -18.15 -35.18
CA GLY A 25 -2.15 -17.88 -36.21
C GLY A 25 -3.58 -17.90 -35.66
N ILE A 26 -4.43 -17.00 -36.17
CA ILE A 26 -5.82 -16.85 -35.72
C ILE A 26 -6.64 -18.08 -36.17
N ALA A 27 -6.91 -18.99 -35.23
CA ALA A 27 -7.73 -20.17 -35.48
C ALA A 27 -9.23 -19.89 -35.22
N ARG A 28 -10.10 -20.24 -36.17
CA ARG A 28 -11.57 -20.09 -36.04
C ARG A 28 -12.26 -21.25 -35.35
N VAL A 29 -11.68 -22.45 -35.42
CA VAL A 29 -12.26 -23.69 -34.91
C VAL A 29 -11.19 -24.46 -34.15
N PRO A 30 -11.49 -24.96 -32.94
CA PRO A 30 -10.56 -25.78 -32.19
C PRO A 30 -10.27 -27.08 -32.96
N VAL A 31 -8.99 -27.45 -33.05
CA VAL A 31 -8.58 -28.75 -33.60
C VAL A 31 -8.42 -29.75 -32.46
N ASN A 32 -8.62 -31.04 -32.74
CA ASN A 32 -8.62 -32.16 -31.77
C ASN A 32 -7.62 -31.99 -30.61
N GLY A 33 -8.14 -31.92 -29.38
CA GLY A 33 -7.35 -31.77 -28.14
C GLY A 33 -7.19 -30.32 -27.64
N GLN A 34 -7.63 -29.32 -28.39
CA GLN A 34 -7.65 -27.92 -27.95
C GLN A 34 -8.97 -27.55 -27.25
N PRO A 35 -8.93 -26.64 -26.27
CA PRO A 35 -10.15 -26.15 -25.60
C PRO A 35 -10.99 -25.30 -26.56
N GLN A 36 -12.31 -25.22 -26.31
CA GLN A 36 -13.25 -24.53 -27.21
C GLN A 36 -12.99 -23.02 -27.32
N ASP A 37 -12.36 -22.42 -26.32
CA ASP A 37 -12.02 -21.00 -26.23
C ASP A 37 -10.63 -20.65 -26.80
N ILE A 38 -9.96 -21.58 -27.49
CA ILE A 38 -8.60 -21.39 -28.00
C ILE A 38 -8.47 -20.13 -28.87
N GLY A 39 -9.48 -19.83 -29.70
CA GLY A 39 -9.50 -18.61 -30.52
C GLY A 39 -9.50 -17.32 -29.68
N ASN A 40 -10.22 -17.32 -28.57
CA ASN A 40 -10.25 -16.19 -27.64
C ASN A 40 -8.92 -16.06 -26.89
N GLN A 41 -8.30 -17.18 -26.49
CA GLN A 41 -6.96 -17.16 -25.88
C GLN A 41 -5.90 -16.61 -26.84
N ILE A 42 -5.93 -17.03 -28.13
CA ILE A 42 -5.04 -16.51 -29.17
C ILE A 42 -5.26 -15.00 -29.34
N LYS A 43 -6.52 -14.56 -29.46
CA LYS A 43 -6.84 -13.13 -29.58
C LYS A 43 -6.34 -12.35 -28.36
N GLY A 44 -6.57 -12.85 -27.14
CA GLY A 44 -6.07 -12.23 -25.91
C GLY A 44 -4.54 -12.10 -25.88
N LEU A 45 -3.82 -13.14 -26.32
CA LEU A 45 -2.37 -13.10 -26.42
C LEU A 45 -1.91 -12.07 -27.46
N ILE A 46 -2.54 -12.03 -28.65
CA ILE A 46 -2.20 -11.06 -29.70
C ILE A 46 -2.40 -9.63 -29.17
N MET A 47 -3.56 -9.34 -28.56
CA MET A 47 -3.91 -8.02 -28.02
C MET A 47 -2.86 -7.51 -27.02
N LYS A 48 -2.34 -8.38 -26.14
CA LYS A 48 -1.27 -8.05 -25.17
C LYS A 48 -0.01 -7.46 -25.81
N TYR A 49 0.28 -7.80 -27.07
CA TYR A 49 1.38 -7.23 -27.83
C TYR A 49 0.95 -6.03 -28.68
N ILE A 50 -0.14 -6.15 -29.45
CA ILE A 50 -0.52 -5.13 -30.43
C ILE A 50 -1.15 -3.88 -29.81
N GLU A 51 -1.65 -3.91 -28.57
CA GLU A 51 -2.18 -2.73 -27.86
C GLU A 51 -1.09 -1.70 -27.50
N LYS A 52 0.15 -2.15 -27.36
CA LYS A 52 1.29 -1.28 -27.02
C LYS A 52 1.61 -0.35 -28.18
N GLN A 53 1.67 0.95 -27.92
CA GLN A 53 1.89 1.96 -28.96
C GLN A 53 3.32 1.90 -29.55
N GLU A 54 4.25 1.35 -28.79
CA GLU A 54 5.65 1.11 -29.14
C GLU A 54 5.86 -0.17 -29.98
N THR A 55 4.78 -0.86 -30.38
CA THR A 55 4.83 -2.08 -31.19
C THR A 55 4.42 -1.79 -32.64
N ILE A 56 5.27 -2.19 -33.61
CA ILE A 56 4.94 -2.18 -35.04
C ILE A 56 4.10 -3.43 -35.35
N ASN A 57 2.90 -3.23 -35.90
CA ASN A 57 2.04 -4.33 -36.32
C ASN A 57 2.44 -4.78 -37.73
N MET A 58 2.77 -6.05 -37.91
CA MET A 58 3.03 -6.64 -39.22
C MET A 58 1.92 -7.64 -39.54
N VAL A 59 1.04 -7.26 -40.48
CA VAL A 59 -0.12 -8.08 -40.86
C VAL A 59 0.19 -8.82 -42.15
N VAL A 60 0.10 -10.15 -42.15
CA VAL A 60 0.31 -10.98 -43.35
C VAL A 60 -1.03 -11.41 -43.93
N CYS A 61 -1.30 -11.04 -45.18
CA CYS A 61 -2.52 -11.36 -45.91
C CYS A 61 -2.19 -12.08 -47.23
N PRO A 62 -2.82 -13.21 -47.55
CA PRO A 62 -2.64 -13.83 -48.85
C PRO A 62 -3.48 -13.11 -49.92
N CYS A 63 -2.93 -12.96 -51.13
CA CYS A 63 -3.55 -12.17 -52.20
C CYS A 63 -4.80 -12.83 -52.81
N ASN A 64 -4.97 -14.13 -52.63
CA ASN A 64 -6.11 -14.89 -53.15
C ASN A 64 -7.36 -14.80 -52.25
N THR A 65 -7.33 -13.97 -51.21
CA THR A 65 -8.46 -13.75 -50.30
C THR A 65 -8.78 -12.26 -50.19
N ASP A 66 -10.04 -11.94 -49.87
CA ASP A 66 -10.46 -10.57 -49.64
C ASP A 66 -9.79 -9.99 -48.39
N ILE A 67 -8.81 -9.11 -48.60
CA ILE A 67 -8.00 -8.47 -47.53
C ILE A 67 -8.87 -7.75 -46.49
N VAL A 68 -10.02 -7.20 -46.90
CA VAL A 68 -10.98 -6.51 -46.04
C VAL A 68 -11.60 -7.45 -45.01
N THR A 69 -11.67 -8.75 -45.29
CA THR A 69 -12.26 -9.77 -44.41
C THR A 69 -11.23 -10.45 -43.50
N THR A 70 -9.95 -10.09 -43.62
CA THR A 70 -8.88 -10.71 -42.82
C THR A 70 -8.95 -10.25 -41.38
N GLU A 71 -9.19 -11.19 -40.46
CA GLU A 71 -9.28 -10.91 -39.02
C GLU A 71 -8.02 -10.24 -38.48
N ALA A 72 -6.83 -10.60 -38.96
CA ALA A 72 -5.57 -9.98 -38.54
C ALA A 72 -5.52 -8.48 -38.84
N LEU A 73 -6.06 -8.03 -39.98
CA LEU A 73 -6.13 -6.62 -40.33
C LEU A 73 -7.18 -5.89 -39.48
N LYS A 74 -8.30 -6.54 -39.21
CA LYS A 74 -9.34 -6.02 -38.31
C LYS A 74 -8.80 -5.80 -36.90
N LEU A 75 -8.08 -6.77 -36.34
CA LEU A 75 -7.41 -6.63 -35.03
C LEU A 75 -6.41 -5.48 -35.03
N ALA A 76 -5.61 -5.32 -36.09
CA ALA A 76 -4.69 -4.20 -36.21
C ALA A 76 -5.43 -2.85 -36.27
N GLN A 77 -6.57 -2.77 -36.97
CA GLN A 77 -7.40 -1.56 -37.04
C GLN A 77 -8.09 -1.23 -35.71
N GLU A 78 -8.44 -2.22 -34.89
CA GLU A 78 -9.00 -2.01 -33.54
C GLU A 78 -8.02 -1.22 -32.65
N VAL A 79 -6.71 -1.42 -32.80
CA VAL A 79 -5.66 -0.80 -31.97
C VAL A 79 -4.80 0.28 -32.67
N ASP A 80 -4.92 0.39 -34.00
CA ASP A 80 -4.25 1.40 -34.85
C ASP A 80 -5.20 1.86 -35.99
N PRO A 81 -6.29 2.59 -35.69
CA PRO A 81 -7.26 3.01 -36.71
C PRO A 81 -6.67 3.90 -37.81
N ASP A 82 -5.65 4.68 -37.48
CA ASP A 82 -4.94 5.57 -38.42
C ASP A 82 -3.88 4.87 -39.27
N GLY A 83 -3.63 3.57 -39.03
CA GLY A 83 -2.59 2.79 -39.72
C GLY A 83 -1.19 3.37 -39.55
N LYS A 84 -0.88 4.03 -38.42
CA LYS A 84 0.39 4.73 -38.17
C LYS A 84 1.56 3.77 -37.98
N ARG A 85 1.30 2.64 -37.32
CA ARG A 85 2.31 1.65 -36.93
C ARG A 85 2.06 0.27 -37.55
N THR A 86 1.11 0.17 -38.45
CA THR A 86 0.75 -1.07 -39.16
C THR A 86 1.35 -1.11 -40.57
N ILE A 87 2.07 -2.19 -40.88
CA ILE A 87 2.52 -2.56 -42.22
C ILE A 87 1.81 -3.85 -42.65
N ALA A 88 1.37 -3.91 -43.90
CA ALA A 88 0.72 -5.09 -44.45
C ALA A 88 1.58 -5.77 -45.51
N ILE A 89 1.73 -7.08 -45.39
CA ILE A 89 2.47 -7.93 -46.32
C ILE A 89 1.47 -8.76 -47.11
N LEU A 90 1.49 -8.61 -48.43
CA LEU A 90 0.69 -9.41 -49.33
C LEU A 90 1.52 -10.58 -49.87
N THR A 91 1.09 -11.80 -49.59
CA THR A 91 1.79 -13.04 -50.00
C THR A 91 0.97 -13.87 -51.00
N LYS A 92 1.58 -14.89 -51.60
CA LYS A 92 0.97 -15.75 -52.62
C LYS A 92 0.39 -14.97 -53.82
N PRO A 93 1.13 -14.03 -54.42
CA PRO A 93 0.64 -13.24 -55.57
C PRO A 93 0.46 -14.08 -56.84
N ASP A 94 1.03 -15.28 -56.87
CA ASP A 94 0.92 -16.28 -57.93
C ASP A 94 -0.43 -17.02 -57.94
N LEU A 95 -1.20 -16.97 -56.85
CA LEU A 95 -2.50 -17.62 -56.72
C LEU A 95 -3.69 -16.67 -56.97
N ILE A 96 -3.44 -15.50 -57.55
CA ILE A 96 -4.48 -14.51 -57.82
C ILE A 96 -5.29 -14.92 -59.07
N ASP A 97 -6.62 -14.81 -58.98
CA ASP A 97 -7.51 -15.05 -60.11
C ASP A 97 -7.35 -13.95 -61.18
N ARG A 98 -7.24 -14.36 -62.45
CA ARG A 98 -7.08 -13.43 -63.57
C ARG A 98 -8.26 -12.45 -63.65
N GLY A 99 -7.94 -11.16 -63.71
CA GLY A 99 -8.91 -10.06 -63.70
C GLY A 99 -9.09 -9.37 -62.35
N THR A 100 -8.51 -9.91 -61.26
CA THR A 100 -8.56 -9.27 -59.92
C THR A 100 -7.29 -8.51 -59.56
N GLU A 101 -6.25 -8.57 -60.37
CA GLU A 101 -4.94 -7.96 -60.11
C GLU A 101 -5.01 -6.44 -59.99
N THR A 102 -5.92 -5.80 -60.71
CA THR A 102 -6.17 -4.35 -60.60
C THR A 102 -6.72 -3.96 -59.23
N LYS A 103 -7.60 -4.77 -58.65
CA LYS A 103 -8.11 -4.54 -57.29
C LYS A 103 -7.00 -4.68 -56.24
N ILE A 104 -6.15 -5.69 -56.39
CA ILE A 104 -5.00 -5.87 -55.49
C ILE A 104 -4.01 -4.70 -55.63
N LEU A 105 -3.78 -4.21 -56.84
CA LEU A 105 -2.97 -3.01 -57.05
C LEU A 105 -3.56 -1.80 -56.31
N ASP A 106 -4.87 -1.57 -56.39
CA ASP A 106 -5.50 -0.46 -55.68
C ASP A 106 -5.30 -0.55 -54.15
N ILE A 107 -5.27 -1.77 -53.59
CA ILE A 107 -4.94 -2.00 -52.18
C ILE A 107 -3.48 -1.64 -51.90
N VAL A 108 -2.52 -2.13 -52.71
CA VAL A 108 -1.09 -1.82 -52.52
C VAL A 108 -0.79 -0.32 -52.65
N HIS A 109 -1.56 0.40 -53.47
CA HIS A 109 -1.48 1.85 -53.62
C HIS A 109 -2.25 2.63 -52.53
N ASN A 110 -2.64 1.99 -51.42
CA ASN A 110 -3.34 2.61 -50.30
C ASN A 110 -4.71 3.23 -50.66
N LYS A 111 -5.38 2.80 -51.75
CA LYS A 111 -6.66 3.38 -52.16
C LYS A 111 -7.87 2.80 -51.42
N VAL A 112 -7.74 1.59 -50.88
CA VAL A 112 -8.84 0.87 -50.22
C VAL A 112 -8.76 1.00 -48.70
N ILE A 113 -7.63 0.57 -48.12
CA ILE A 113 -7.35 0.71 -46.69
C ILE A 113 -6.05 1.50 -46.55
N PRO A 114 -6.07 2.72 -45.99
CA PRO A 114 -4.87 3.55 -45.92
C PRO A 114 -3.98 3.11 -44.76
N LEU A 115 -2.76 2.65 -45.07
CA LEU A 115 -1.70 2.37 -44.08
C LEU A 115 -0.51 3.31 -44.29
N ARG A 116 -0.04 3.98 -43.23
CA ARG A 116 1.08 4.93 -43.33
C ARG A 116 2.42 4.27 -43.63
N LYS A 117 2.61 3.02 -43.18
CA LYS A 117 3.78 2.20 -43.55
C LYS A 117 3.57 1.45 -44.88
N GLY A 118 2.35 1.50 -45.42
CA GLY A 118 1.99 0.95 -46.72
C GLY A 118 1.93 -0.57 -46.78
N TYR A 119 1.93 -1.06 -48.01
CA TYR A 119 1.82 -2.46 -48.37
C TYR A 119 3.09 -2.91 -49.11
N ILE A 120 3.52 -4.15 -48.85
CA ILE A 120 4.61 -4.79 -49.58
C ILE A 120 4.16 -6.16 -50.06
N MET A 121 4.35 -6.45 -51.34
CA MET A 121 4.01 -7.74 -51.94
C MET A 121 5.24 -8.64 -52.04
N VAL A 122 5.14 -9.87 -51.57
CA VAL A 122 6.24 -10.84 -51.56
C VAL A 122 5.79 -12.16 -52.17
N LYS A 123 6.69 -12.82 -52.89
CA LYS A 123 6.49 -14.19 -53.37
C LYS A 123 7.42 -15.12 -52.58
N CYS A 124 6.82 -15.91 -51.72
CA CYS A 124 7.54 -16.90 -50.92
C CYS A 124 7.77 -18.20 -51.72
N ARG A 125 8.62 -19.09 -51.20
CA ARG A 125 8.75 -20.47 -51.70
C ARG A 125 7.43 -21.21 -51.49
N GLY A 126 6.94 -21.89 -52.54
CA GLY A 126 5.83 -22.84 -52.44
C GLY A 126 6.26 -24.15 -51.77
N GLN A 127 5.30 -24.99 -51.36
CA GLN A 127 5.61 -26.25 -50.67
C GLN A 127 6.51 -27.18 -51.49
N GLN A 128 6.22 -27.35 -52.78
CA GLN A 128 7.06 -28.15 -53.69
C GLN A 128 8.50 -27.64 -53.75
N GLN A 129 8.71 -26.32 -53.76
CA GLN A 129 10.05 -25.74 -53.81
C GLN A 129 10.83 -25.91 -52.49
N ILE A 130 10.12 -26.12 -51.38
CA ILE A 130 10.71 -26.47 -50.09
C ILE A 130 11.10 -27.95 -50.12
N ASP A 131 10.22 -28.81 -50.62
CA ASP A 131 10.47 -30.25 -50.78
C ASP A 131 11.64 -30.52 -51.77
N ASP A 132 11.78 -29.66 -52.79
CA ASP A 132 12.87 -29.68 -53.78
C ASP A 132 14.17 -28.97 -53.29
N GLU A 133 14.21 -28.50 -52.04
CA GLU A 133 15.36 -27.85 -51.39
C GLU A 133 15.96 -26.65 -52.17
N ILE A 134 15.11 -25.83 -52.82
CA ILE A 134 15.58 -24.68 -53.57
C ILE A 134 16.29 -23.66 -52.65
N LEU A 135 17.52 -23.29 -53.04
CA LEU A 135 18.36 -22.29 -52.37
C LEU A 135 17.66 -20.91 -52.30
N LEU A 136 17.92 -20.17 -51.22
CA LEU A 136 17.32 -18.85 -50.97
C LEU A 136 17.67 -17.82 -52.06
N GLU A 137 18.90 -17.83 -52.57
CA GLU A 137 19.35 -16.93 -53.64
C GLU A 137 18.53 -17.14 -54.92
N LYS A 138 18.39 -18.41 -55.33
CA LYS A 138 17.57 -18.80 -56.49
C LYS A 138 16.10 -18.45 -56.28
N ALA A 139 15.57 -18.61 -55.07
CA ALA A 139 14.20 -18.19 -54.76
C ALA A 139 14.02 -16.67 -54.89
N ALA A 140 15.01 -15.86 -54.47
CA ALA A 140 14.98 -14.41 -54.61
C ALA A 140 15.06 -13.95 -56.08
N GLU A 141 15.83 -14.66 -56.92
CA GLU A 141 15.84 -14.45 -58.37
C GLU A 141 14.47 -14.76 -59.00
N MET A 142 13.89 -15.92 -58.65
CA MET A 142 12.56 -16.32 -59.12
C MET A 142 11.45 -15.34 -58.68
N GLU A 143 11.56 -14.77 -57.48
CA GLU A 143 10.67 -13.72 -57.01
C GLU A 143 10.79 -12.47 -57.89
N ARG A 144 12.02 -12.00 -58.13
CA ARG A 144 12.27 -10.81 -58.95
C ARG A 144 11.77 -11.00 -60.38
N ASP A 145 12.03 -12.15 -60.98
CA ASP A 145 11.60 -12.48 -62.34
C ASP A 145 10.08 -12.55 -62.47
N PHE A 146 9.40 -13.07 -61.43
CA PHE A 146 7.94 -13.04 -61.37
C PHE A 146 7.40 -11.61 -61.46
N PHE A 147 7.86 -10.70 -60.59
CA PHE A 147 7.39 -9.32 -60.60
C PHE A 147 7.76 -8.58 -61.89
N ARG A 148 8.95 -8.84 -62.45
CA ARG A 148 9.42 -8.20 -63.69
C ARG A 148 8.60 -8.60 -64.90
N THR A 149 8.20 -9.86 -64.98
CA THR A 149 7.46 -10.43 -66.12
C THR A 149 5.95 -10.16 -66.01
N HIS A 150 5.43 -9.97 -64.79
CA HIS A 150 4.00 -9.79 -64.56
C HIS A 150 3.51 -8.41 -65.01
N LYS A 151 2.63 -8.39 -66.03
CA LYS A 151 2.11 -7.17 -66.67
C LYS A 151 1.58 -6.11 -65.68
N HIS A 152 0.90 -6.55 -64.63
CA HIS A 152 0.28 -5.66 -63.64
C HIS A 152 1.20 -5.32 -62.47
N PHE A 153 2.10 -6.21 -62.04
CA PHE A 153 2.87 -6.03 -60.81
C PHE A 153 4.27 -5.48 -61.05
N ARG A 154 4.68 -5.33 -62.31
CA ARG A 154 5.97 -4.73 -62.67
C ARG A 154 6.17 -3.34 -62.06
N CYS A 155 5.14 -2.51 -62.01
CA CYS A 155 5.24 -1.17 -61.39
C CYS A 155 5.59 -1.25 -59.90
N LEU A 156 5.16 -2.29 -59.18
CA LEU A 156 5.46 -2.46 -57.76
C LEU A 156 6.95 -2.71 -57.50
N LEU A 157 7.66 -3.28 -58.48
CA LEU A 157 9.11 -3.46 -58.41
C LEU A 157 9.84 -2.11 -58.54
N GLU A 158 9.34 -1.22 -59.39
CA GLU A 158 9.91 0.12 -59.61
C GLU A 158 9.62 1.06 -58.42
N GLU A 159 8.53 0.84 -57.68
CA GLU A 159 8.15 1.58 -56.48
C GLU A 159 8.74 1.03 -55.16
N ASP A 160 9.63 0.02 -55.24
CA ASP A 160 10.15 -0.73 -54.10
C ASP A 160 9.03 -1.33 -53.21
N LYS A 161 7.83 -1.58 -53.73
CA LYS A 161 6.70 -2.20 -53.00
C LYS A 161 6.59 -3.70 -53.21
N ALA A 162 7.57 -4.30 -53.88
CA ALA A 162 7.66 -5.74 -54.09
C ALA A 162 8.99 -6.29 -53.61
N THR A 163 9.03 -7.61 -53.38
CA THR A 163 10.18 -8.44 -52.99
C THR A 163 10.50 -8.52 -51.50
N ILE A 164 11.02 -9.68 -51.08
CA ILE A 164 11.52 -9.97 -49.72
C ILE A 164 12.68 -9.03 -49.36
N LYS A 165 13.57 -8.74 -50.31
CA LYS A 165 14.71 -7.84 -50.08
C LYS A 165 14.25 -6.43 -49.74
N SER A 166 13.28 -5.89 -50.49
CA SER A 166 12.70 -4.57 -50.18
C SER A 166 11.99 -4.56 -48.83
N LEU A 167 11.23 -5.63 -48.53
CA LEU A 167 10.59 -5.82 -47.24
C LEU A 167 11.59 -5.73 -46.09
N ALA A 168 12.69 -6.47 -46.15
CA ALA A 168 13.70 -6.50 -45.10
C ALA A 168 14.31 -5.11 -44.84
N VAL A 169 14.71 -4.40 -45.91
CA VAL A 169 15.27 -3.04 -45.81
C VAL A 169 14.26 -2.06 -45.18
N LYS A 170 13.00 -2.09 -45.65
CA LYS A 170 11.95 -1.21 -45.12
C LYS A 170 11.63 -1.52 -43.66
N LEU A 171 11.56 -2.80 -43.28
CA LEU A 171 11.32 -3.20 -41.90
C LEU A 171 12.45 -2.73 -40.98
N SER A 172 13.72 -2.92 -41.35
CA SER A 172 14.84 -2.47 -40.53
C SER A 172 14.84 -0.95 -40.35
N GLN A 173 14.61 -0.18 -41.42
CA GLN A 173 14.50 1.27 -41.36
C GLN A 173 13.32 1.72 -40.47
N HIS A 174 12.16 1.08 -40.62
CA HIS A 174 10.99 1.37 -39.81
C HIS A 174 11.20 1.02 -38.33
N LEU A 175 11.88 -0.09 -38.03
CA LEU A 175 12.19 -0.51 -36.68
C LEU A 175 13.12 0.50 -36.00
N VAL A 176 14.24 0.84 -36.64
CA VAL A 176 15.21 1.82 -36.09
C VAL A 176 14.54 3.19 -35.89
N SER A 177 13.76 3.66 -36.87
CA SER A 177 13.03 4.93 -36.74
C SER A 177 12.03 4.91 -35.58
N HIS A 178 11.34 3.79 -35.38
CA HIS A 178 10.36 3.64 -34.32
C HIS A 178 11.02 3.52 -32.93
N ILE A 179 12.14 2.81 -32.81
CA ILE A 179 12.94 2.74 -31.59
C ILE A 179 13.39 4.16 -31.20
N LYS A 180 13.97 4.93 -32.11
CA LYS A 180 14.42 6.31 -31.85
C LYS A 180 13.29 7.22 -31.36
N LYS A 181 12.08 7.08 -31.91
CA LYS A 181 10.90 7.86 -31.50
C LYS A 181 10.34 7.44 -30.14
N SER A 182 10.41 6.15 -29.83
CA SER A 182 9.81 5.58 -28.60
C SER A 182 10.75 5.64 -27.41
N LEU A 183 12.06 5.75 -27.64
CA LEU A 183 13.09 5.71 -26.59
C LEU A 183 12.92 6.79 -25.49
N PRO A 184 12.61 8.07 -25.79
CA PRO A 184 12.41 9.08 -24.76
C PRO A 184 11.21 8.76 -23.86
N GLN A 185 10.09 8.33 -24.48
CA GLN A 185 8.89 7.94 -23.77
C GLN A 185 9.12 6.69 -22.91
N LEU A 186 9.86 5.71 -23.42
CA LEU A 186 10.25 4.53 -22.66
C LEU A 186 11.09 4.90 -21.43
N ASN A 187 12.05 5.81 -21.58
CA ASN A 187 12.88 6.28 -20.46
C ASN A 187 12.04 6.97 -19.38
N GLU A 188 11.08 7.83 -19.76
CA GLU A 188 10.14 8.45 -18.82
C GLU A 188 9.26 7.41 -18.11
N GLN A 189 8.71 6.43 -18.84
CA GLN A 189 7.91 5.35 -18.26
C GLN A 189 8.72 4.52 -17.25
N VAL A 190 9.98 4.20 -17.57
CA VAL A 190 10.88 3.46 -16.67
C VAL A 190 11.18 4.29 -15.42
N LYS A 191 11.53 5.57 -15.56
CA LYS A 191 11.77 6.47 -14.42
C LYS A 191 10.55 6.61 -13.51
N LYS A 192 9.36 6.76 -14.10
CA LYS A 192 8.10 6.82 -13.36
C LYS A 192 7.85 5.53 -12.58
N LYS A 193 7.94 4.36 -13.24
CA LYS A 193 7.77 3.06 -12.58
C LYS A 193 8.79 2.81 -11.48
N LEU A 194 10.04 3.25 -11.66
CA LEU A 194 11.06 3.19 -10.61
C LEU A 194 10.71 4.06 -9.42
N TRP A 195 10.18 5.27 -9.64
CA TRP A 195 9.74 6.15 -8.58
C TRP A 195 8.55 5.56 -7.81
N ASP A 196 7.54 5.07 -8.53
CA ASP A 196 6.35 4.43 -7.96
C ASP A 196 6.76 3.22 -7.09
N LEU A 197 7.61 2.32 -7.62
CA LEU A 197 8.11 1.16 -6.88
C LEU A 197 8.94 1.53 -5.65
N ARG A 198 9.80 2.55 -5.76
CA ARG A 198 10.58 3.02 -4.60
C ARG A 198 9.69 3.59 -3.51
N ASN A 199 8.58 4.23 -3.86
CA ASN A 199 7.62 4.71 -2.87
C ASN A 199 6.82 3.57 -2.25
N GLU A 200 6.31 2.63 -3.05
CA GLU A 200 5.60 1.45 -2.54
C GLU A 200 6.51 0.62 -1.61
N LEU A 201 7.80 0.53 -1.92
CA LEU A 201 8.79 -0.15 -1.08
C LEU A 201 9.19 0.65 0.17
N LYS A 202 8.99 1.98 0.19
CA LYS A 202 9.11 2.78 1.42
C LYS A 202 7.90 2.58 2.33
N GLU A 203 6.70 2.49 1.76
CA GLU A 203 5.46 2.22 2.50
C GLU A 203 5.44 0.81 3.09
N CYS A 204 5.92 -0.17 2.32
CA CYS A 204 6.22 -1.51 2.81
C CYS A 204 7.60 -1.50 3.49
N GLU A 205 7.73 -0.91 4.69
CA GLU A 205 8.97 -0.78 5.47
C GLU A 205 10.01 -1.83 5.08
N ALA A 206 11.22 -1.39 4.69
CA ALA A 206 12.34 -2.27 4.36
C ALA A 206 12.47 -3.28 5.51
N GLY A 207 11.97 -4.49 5.28
CA GLY A 207 11.72 -5.43 6.36
C GLY A 207 12.99 -5.83 7.10
N PRO A 208 12.88 -6.74 8.07
CA PRO A 208 14.03 -7.17 8.84
C PRO A 208 15.14 -7.68 7.91
N PRO A 209 16.39 -7.18 8.04
CA PRO A 209 17.53 -7.70 7.30
C PRO A 209 17.71 -9.20 7.54
N GLN A 210 18.20 -9.95 6.53
CA GLN A 210 18.49 -11.38 6.69
C GLN A 210 19.69 -11.64 7.61
N ASP A 211 20.60 -10.67 7.74
CA ASP A 211 21.77 -10.79 8.61
C ASP A 211 21.36 -10.67 10.09
N PRO A 212 21.79 -11.59 10.98
CA PRO A 212 21.43 -11.56 12.40
C PRO A 212 21.79 -10.26 13.13
N LYS A 213 22.92 -9.61 12.79
CA LYS A 213 23.32 -8.32 13.38
C LYS A 213 22.42 -7.21 12.85
N GLY A 214 22.12 -7.23 11.55
CA GLY A 214 21.18 -6.28 10.93
C GLY A 214 19.77 -6.39 11.50
N ALA A 215 19.28 -7.62 11.69
CA ALA A 215 17.98 -7.90 12.31
C ALA A 215 17.91 -7.36 13.74
N LYS A 216 18.97 -7.54 14.54
CA LYS A 216 19.02 -6.98 15.90
C LYS A 216 18.97 -5.45 15.90
N GLN A 217 19.71 -4.79 15.00
CA GLN A 217 19.65 -3.32 14.85
C GLN A 217 18.27 -2.84 14.40
N PHE A 218 17.63 -3.58 13.50
CA PHE A 218 16.26 -3.28 13.05
C PHE A 218 15.26 -3.40 14.20
N LEU A 219 15.34 -4.47 15.00
CA LEU A 219 14.51 -4.64 16.19
C LEU A 219 14.72 -3.50 17.18
N ILE A 220 15.97 -3.11 17.47
CA ILE A 220 16.27 -1.98 18.36
C ILE A 220 15.60 -0.70 17.85
N LYS A 221 15.77 -0.35 16.57
CA LYS A 221 15.12 0.85 15.99
C LYS A 221 13.60 0.80 16.11
N THR A 222 13.01 -0.37 15.87
CA THR A 222 11.56 -0.59 15.91
C THR A 222 11.02 -0.44 17.34
N LEU A 223 11.71 -1.02 18.33
CA LEU A 223 11.37 -0.90 19.74
C LEU A 223 11.59 0.52 20.29
N THR A 224 12.69 1.18 19.91
CA THR A 224 12.94 2.59 20.28
C THR A 224 11.85 3.49 19.72
N ARG A 225 11.44 3.32 18.45
CA ARG A 225 10.32 4.07 17.87
C ARG A 225 9.03 3.91 18.67
N PHE A 226 8.68 2.68 19.03
CA PHE A 226 7.50 2.41 19.85
C PHE A 226 7.60 3.10 21.22
N ASN A 227 8.73 2.97 21.89
CA ASN A 227 8.95 3.60 23.20
C ASN A 227 8.89 5.12 23.13
N ASP A 228 9.43 5.72 22.06
CA ASP A 228 9.35 7.16 21.84
C ASP A 228 7.89 7.60 21.64
N GLN A 229 7.09 6.88 20.85
CA GLN A 229 5.65 7.17 20.69
C GLN A 229 4.88 7.07 22.01
N ILE A 230 5.07 5.99 22.78
CA ILE A 230 4.45 5.84 24.11
C ILE A 230 4.88 6.98 25.05
N LYS A 231 6.15 7.40 24.98
CA LYS A 231 6.66 8.51 25.77
C LYS A 231 6.02 9.84 25.35
N TYR A 232 5.94 10.14 24.06
CA TYR A 232 5.28 11.35 23.55
C TYR A 232 3.79 11.40 23.96
N LEU A 233 3.10 10.27 23.85
CA LEU A 233 1.71 10.12 24.30
C LEU A 233 1.58 10.35 25.81
N SER A 234 2.53 9.89 26.62
CA SER A 234 2.54 10.10 28.08
C SER A 234 2.89 11.54 28.52
N LEU A 235 3.59 12.30 27.68
CA LEU A 235 3.95 13.70 27.94
C LEU A 235 2.92 14.69 27.39
N GLY A 236 2.10 14.25 26.43
CA GLY A 236 1.09 15.09 25.78
C GLY A 236 1.68 16.02 24.72
N GLU A 237 2.84 15.65 24.17
CA GLU A 237 3.56 16.39 23.12
C GLU A 237 3.02 16.08 21.71
N GLU A 238 2.04 15.17 21.61
CA GLU A 238 1.44 14.76 20.34
C GLU A 238 0.34 15.76 19.89
N ILE A 239 0.57 16.43 18.76
CA ILE A 239 -0.34 17.39 18.14
C ILE A 239 -1.25 16.64 17.16
N THR A 240 -2.23 15.90 17.68
CA THR A 240 -3.30 15.26 16.90
C THR A 240 -4.68 15.73 17.38
N GLU A 241 -5.70 15.63 16.52
CA GLU A 241 -7.08 16.05 16.85
C GLU A 241 -7.68 15.26 18.02
N ASP A 242 -7.22 14.02 18.23
CA ASP A 242 -7.64 13.10 19.30
C ASP A 242 -6.62 13.01 20.46
N ASN A 243 -6.12 14.15 20.94
CA ASN A 243 -5.14 14.16 22.03
C ASN A 243 -5.68 13.49 23.31
N LEU A 244 -4.98 12.45 23.79
CA LEU A 244 -5.28 11.72 25.02
C LEU A 244 -5.59 12.66 26.21
N PHE A 245 -4.81 13.72 26.39
CA PHE A 245 -4.98 14.65 27.51
C PHE A 245 -6.27 15.47 27.42
N VAL A 246 -6.85 15.65 26.23
CA VAL A 246 -8.15 16.30 26.06
C VAL A 246 -9.23 15.37 26.61
N GLN A 247 -9.21 14.09 26.22
CA GLN A 247 -10.17 13.07 26.70
C GLN A 247 -10.07 12.89 28.22
N LEU A 248 -8.86 12.78 28.76
CA LEU A 248 -8.65 12.67 30.21
C LEU A 248 -9.19 13.90 30.96
N ARG A 249 -8.97 15.11 30.43
CA ARG A 249 -9.46 16.36 31.05
C ARG A 249 -10.99 16.45 31.06
N GLU A 250 -11.67 15.89 30.08
CA GLU A 250 -13.14 15.85 30.07
C GLU A 250 -13.68 14.96 31.19
N GLU A 251 -13.10 13.78 31.39
CA GLU A 251 -13.48 12.88 32.48
C GLU A 251 -13.16 13.47 33.86
N PHE A 252 -11.99 14.10 34.02
CA PHE A 252 -11.66 14.83 35.26
C PHE A 252 -12.58 16.02 35.52
N ARG A 253 -13.10 16.67 34.47
CA ARG A 253 -14.10 17.74 34.61
C ARG A 253 -15.43 17.19 35.13
N LYS A 254 -15.90 16.07 34.57
CA LYS A 254 -17.12 15.38 35.04
C LYS A 254 -17.00 14.98 36.51
N TRP A 255 -15.83 14.52 36.93
CA TRP A 255 -15.53 14.25 38.35
C TRP A 255 -15.65 15.51 39.22
N ASN A 256 -15.04 16.62 38.80
CA ASN A 256 -15.10 17.87 39.55
C ASN A 256 -16.53 18.44 39.62
N ASP A 257 -17.30 18.32 38.53
CA ASP A 257 -18.70 18.73 38.51
C ASP A 257 -19.56 17.86 39.44
N HIS A 258 -19.29 16.55 39.50
CA HIS A 258 -19.92 15.65 40.46
C HIS A 258 -19.60 16.08 41.90
N LEU A 259 -18.33 16.33 42.22
CA LEU A 259 -17.92 16.80 43.56
C LEU A 259 -18.61 18.11 43.96
N LYS A 260 -18.77 19.06 43.05
CA LYS A 260 -19.49 20.32 43.30
C LYS A 260 -20.99 20.13 43.52
N SER A 261 -21.59 19.14 42.83
CA SER A 261 -23.03 18.84 42.92
C SER A 261 -23.42 18.12 44.22
N THR A 262 -22.50 17.36 44.83
CA THR A 262 -22.73 16.58 46.05
C THR A 262 -22.70 17.45 47.33
N LYS A 263 -22.73 18.78 47.23
CA LYS A 263 -22.88 19.67 48.40
C LYS A 263 -24.23 19.41 49.08
N THR A 264 -24.23 18.58 50.12
CA THR A 264 -25.40 18.33 50.95
C THR A 264 -25.61 19.47 51.93
N PHE A 265 -26.76 20.15 51.81
CA PHE A 265 -27.31 21.08 52.78
C PHE A 265 -27.47 20.41 54.15
N CYS A 266 -26.77 20.91 55.18
CA CYS A 266 -26.99 20.51 56.56
C CYS A 266 -28.12 21.38 57.15
N HIS A 267 -29.37 21.08 56.77
CA HIS A 267 -30.52 21.73 57.40
C HIS A 267 -30.66 21.31 58.87
N GLN A 268 -30.42 22.26 59.78
CA GLN A 268 -31.11 22.58 61.05
C GLN A 268 -32.03 21.53 61.74
N LYS A 269 -31.74 20.22 61.74
CA LYS A 269 -32.64 19.22 62.34
C LYS A 269 -32.18 18.58 63.65
N PHE A 270 -31.01 18.94 64.17
CA PHE A 270 -30.51 18.31 65.41
C PHE A 270 -30.10 19.36 66.45
N ARG A 271 -31.10 20.11 66.96
CA ARG A 271 -30.95 20.85 68.22
C ARG A 271 -31.43 19.97 69.38
N GLY A 272 -30.50 19.42 70.14
CA GLY A 272 -30.79 18.64 71.34
C GLY A 272 -29.62 18.64 72.34
N ARG A 273 -29.91 19.23 73.52
CA ARG A 273 -29.14 19.29 74.78
C ARG A 273 -27.62 19.41 74.67
N GLU A 274 -27.11 20.63 74.43
CA GLU A 274 -26.00 21.28 75.16
C GLU A 274 -25.66 22.67 74.57
N LEU A 275 -24.84 23.45 75.30
CA LEU A 275 -24.69 24.92 75.32
C LEU A 275 -24.32 25.63 74.00
N LEU A 276 -24.62 26.93 73.94
CA LEU A 276 -24.34 27.88 72.87
C LEU A 276 -22.89 27.77 72.33
N GLY A 277 -22.72 27.26 71.11
CA GLY A 277 -21.49 27.44 70.33
C GLY A 277 -21.01 26.25 69.49
N PHE A 278 -21.38 25.00 69.84
CA PHE A 278 -21.00 23.82 69.04
C PHE A 278 -22.13 22.79 68.96
N SER A 279 -22.42 22.32 67.75
CA SER A 279 -23.10 21.04 67.51
C SER A 279 -22.15 19.88 67.85
N ASN A 280 -22.68 18.80 68.43
CA ASN A 280 -21.95 17.57 68.79
C ASN A 280 -20.90 17.16 67.73
N TYR A 281 -19.60 17.21 68.06
CA TYR A 281 -18.49 16.87 67.16
C TYR A 281 -18.66 15.50 66.49
N ARG A 282 -19.23 14.53 67.22
CA ARG A 282 -19.49 13.18 66.73
C ARG A 282 -20.56 13.14 65.64
N MET A 283 -21.53 14.06 65.66
CA MET A 283 -22.53 14.17 64.58
C MET A 283 -21.92 14.77 63.32
N PHE A 284 -21.04 15.76 63.48
CA PHE A 284 -20.29 16.34 62.37
C PHE A 284 -19.33 15.30 61.74
N GLU A 285 -18.65 14.52 62.57
CA GLU A 285 -17.79 13.42 62.16
C GLU A 285 -18.54 12.37 61.34
N ASN A 286 -19.71 11.92 61.83
CA ASN A 286 -20.54 10.95 61.11
C ASN A 286 -21.00 11.48 59.73
N VAL A 287 -21.41 12.76 59.64
CA VAL A 287 -21.88 13.36 58.38
C VAL A 287 -20.75 13.46 57.35
N LEU A 288 -19.54 13.83 57.78
CA LEU A 288 -18.37 13.87 56.91
C LEU A 288 -17.94 12.47 56.46
N GLN A 289 -17.90 11.49 57.38
CA GLN A 289 -17.57 10.11 57.05
C GLN A 289 -18.57 9.50 56.06
N GLU A 290 -19.86 9.79 56.24
CA GLU A 290 -20.91 9.37 55.28
C GLU A 290 -20.69 10.02 53.91
N HIS A 291 -20.39 11.31 53.86
CA HIS A 291 -20.10 12.01 52.61
C HIS A 291 -18.85 11.45 51.90
N VAL A 292 -17.73 11.28 52.61
CA VAL A 292 -16.49 10.68 52.07
C VAL A 292 -16.73 9.27 51.54
N ALA A 293 -17.54 8.45 52.24
CA ALA A 293 -17.89 7.11 51.81
C ALA A 293 -18.68 7.10 50.48
N THR A 294 -19.58 8.07 50.25
CA THR A 294 -20.33 8.17 48.99
C THR A 294 -19.45 8.48 47.77
N LEU A 295 -18.30 9.15 47.98
CA LEU A 295 -17.38 9.55 46.91
C LEU A 295 -16.45 8.42 46.44
N LYS A 296 -16.32 7.33 47.22
CA LYS A 296 -15.43 6.20 46.90
C LYS A 296 -15.86 5.47 45.63
N ALA A 297 -17.14 5.15 45.47
CA ALA A 297 -17.62 4.40 44.31
C ALA A 297 -17.47 5.18 42.98
N PRO A 298 -17.82 6.49 42.90
CA PRO A 298 -17.58 7.28 41.70
C PRO A 298 -16.09 7.48 41.38
N ALA A 299 -15.20 7.51 42.39
CA ALA A 299 -13.75 7.56 42.17
C ALA A 299 -13.20 6.29 41.49
N ILE A 300 -13.65 5.11 41.92
CA ILE A 300 -13.29 3.83 41.28
C ILE A 300 -13.87 3.74 39.86
N LYS A 301 -15.07 4.29 39.64
CA LYS A 301 -15.65 4.38 38.30
C LYS A 301 -14.79 5.27 37.39
N LEU A 302 -14.35 6.43 37.87
CA LEU A 302 -13.45 7.32 37.13
C LEU A 302 -12.14 6.60 36.75
N LEU A 303 -11.51 5.88 37.70
CA LEU A 303 -10.30 5.10 37.42
C LEU A 303 -10.52 4.12 36.25
N ASN A 304 -11.64 3.39 36.25
CA ASN A 304 -11.94 2.42 35.19
C ASN A 304 -12.14 3.09 33.83
N VAL A 305 -12.83 4.24 33.77
CA VAL A 305 -13.01 4.98 32.52
C VAL A 305 -11.67 5.48 31.97
N ILE A 306 -10.81 6.03 32.84
CA ILE A 306 -9.49 6.52 32.45
C ILE A 306 -8.59 5.38 31.96
N LYS A 307 -8.65 4.22 32.63
CA LYS A 307 -7.96 3.00 32.20
C LYS A 307 -8.35 2.62 30.77
N ASP A 308 -9.63 2.54 30.47
CA ASP A 308 -10.13 2.12 29.16
C ASP A 308 -9.66 3.07 28.05
N ILE A 309 -9.66 4.39 28.31
CA ILE A 309 -9.15 5.41 27.37
C ILE A 309 -7.66 5.20 27.10
N ILE A 310 -6.84 5.05 28.15
CA ILE A 310 -5.38 4.87 28.00
C ILE A 310 -5.08 3.55 27.29
N LEU A 311 -5.82 2.49 27.63
CA LEU A 311 -5.65 1.17 27.04
C LEU A 311 -5.91 1.20 25.53
N GLN A 312 -6.97 1.90 25.10
CA GLN A 312 -7.28 2.09 23.69
C GLN A 312 -6.13 2.81 22.97
N GLN A 313 -5.66 3.94 23.50
CA GLN A 313 -4.58 4.71 22.88
C GLN A 313 -3.27 3.92 22.79
N PHE A 314 -2.89 3.19 23.84
CA PHE A 314 -1.69 2.35 23.81
C PHE A 314 -1.82 1.22 22.79
N THR A 315 -3.02 0.64 22.67
CA THR A 315 -3.33 -0.40 21.70
C THR A 315 -3.24 0.14 20.27
N ASP A 316 -3.72 1.35 20.01
CA ASP A 316 -3.64 1.99 18.69
C ASP A 316 -2.18 2.22 18.27
N VAL A 317 -1.32 2.67 19.20
CA VAL A 317 0.14 2.81 18.96
C VAL A 317 0.78 1.45 18.62
N VAL A 318 0.38 0.36 19.27
CA VAL A 318 0.86 -1.00 18.94
C VAL A 318 0.49 -1.38 17.51
N TYR A 319 -0.76 -1.16 17.10
CA TYR A 319 -1.21 -1.47 15.74
C TYR A 319 -0.47 -0.66 14.68
N GLN A 320 -0.17 0.61 14.95
CA GLN A 320 0.60 1.47 14.05
C GLN A 320 2.08 1.04 13.98
N CYS A 321 2.71 0.75 15.11
CA CYS A 321 4.14 0.42 15.15
C CYS A 321 4.48 -0.98 14.64
N PHE A 322 3.58 -1.96 14.84
CA PHE A 322 3.85 -3.38 14.60
C PHE A 322 2.89 -4.04 13.60
N GLN A 323 2.31 -3.26 12.67
CA GLN A 323 1.35 -3.72 11.66
C GLN A 323 1.80 -5.01 10.92
N TYR A 324 3.09 -5.16 10.66
CA TYR A 324 3.66 -6.28 9.90
C TYR A 324 4.19 -7.43 10.77
N PHE A 325 4.20 -7.26 12.10
CA PHE A 325 4.87 -8.15 13.05
C PHE A 325 3.86 -8.72 14.07
N PRO A 326 3.06 -9.73 13.72
CA PRO A 326 1.97 -10.25 14.56
C PRO A 326 2.46 -10.81 15.91
N ILE A 327 3.63 -11.45 15.95
CA ILE A 327 4.19 -12.00 17.19
C ILE A 327 4.55 -10.85 18.16
N LEU A 328 5.26 -9.84 17.65
CA LEU A 328 5.65 -8.67 18.45
C LEU A 328 4.42 -7.89 18.93
N GLN A 329 3.40 -7.75 18.09
CA GLN A 329 2.12 -7.17 18.44
C GLN A 329 1.47 -7.92 19.61
N ASN A 330 1.28 -9.24 19.50
CA ASN A 330 0.65 -10.04 20.56
C ASN A 330 1.41 -9.99 21.88
N ILE A 331 2.75 -10.07 21.84
CA ILE A 331 3.60 -9.95 23.03
C ILE A 331 3.42 -8.58 23.69
N THR A 332 3.40 -7.51 22.88
CA THR A 332 3.25 -6.14 23.39
C THR A 332 1.88 -5.93 24.00
N LEU A 333 0.81 -6.39 23.34
CA LEU A 333 -0.55 -6.31 23.88
C LEU A 333 -0.65 -7.02 25.23
N ASN A 334 -0.14 -8.26 25.32
CA ASN A 334 -0.14 -9.01 26.58
C ASN A 334 0.62 -8.26 27.69
N LYS A 335 1.76 -7.64 27.38
CA LYS A 335 2.51 -6.80 28.34
C LYS A 335 1.69 -5.59 28.79
N ILE A 336 1.03 -4.89 27.87
CA ILE A 336 0.16 -3.74 28.20
C ILE A 336 -0.95 -4.17 29.16
N TYR A 337 -1.67 -5.24 28.85
CA TYR A 337 -2.75 -5.75 29.72
C TYR A 337 -2.24 -6.13 31.12
N ASN A 338 -1.11 -6.83 31.19
CA ASN A 338 -0.54 -7.26 32.47
C ASN A 338 -0.08 -6.07 33.33
N ILE A 339 0.62 -5.11 32.73
CA ILE A 339 1.10 -3.91 33.43
C ILE A 339 -0.09 -3.06 33.87
N GLN A 340 -1.06 -2.80 32.99
CA GLN A 340 -2.25 -2.03 33.36
C GLN A 340 -3.06 -2.69 34.48
N SER A 341 -3.24 -4.01 34.44
CA SER A 341 -3.93 -4.73 35.51
C SER A 341 -3.22 -4.57 36.85
N SER A 342 -1.89 -4.72 36.87
CA SER A 342 -1.10 -4.50 38.08
C SER A 342 -1.16 -3.04 38.58
N GLN A 343 -1.12 -2.07 37.67
CA GLN A 343 -1.18 -0.64 38.01
C GLN A 343 -2.57 -0.21 38.46
N GLN A 344 -3.63 -0.82 37.92
CA GLN A 344 -5.00 -0.63 38.39
C GLN A 344 -5.13 -1.04 39.85
N THR A 345 -4.68 -2.25 40.23
CA THR A 345 -4.75 -2.72 41.63
C THR A 345 -4.04 -1.76 42.58
N LYS A 346 -2.83 -1.31 42.23
CA LYS A 346 -2.10 -0.32 43.03
C LYS A 346 -2.87 1.00 43.16
N ALA A 347 -3.45 1.49 42.06
CA ALA A 347 -4.24 2.73 42.08
C ALA A 347 -5.50 2.57 42.95
N GLU A 348 -6.20 1.43 42.88
CA GLU A 348 -7.39 1.15 43.71
C GLU A 348 -7.06 1.07 45.20
N GLU A 349 -5.93 0.45 45.56
CA GLU A 349 -5.41 0.42 46.92
C GLU A 349 -5.11 1.84 47.42
N ARG A 350 -4.37 2.64 46.64
CA ARG A 350 -4.03 4.02 47.04
C ARG A 350 -5.25 4.94 47.12
N ILE A 351 -6.22 4.77 46.22
CA ILE A 351 -7.49 5.48 46.30
C ILE A 351 -8.21 5.10 47.60
N SER A 352 -8.27 3.81 47.93
CA SER A 352 -8.90 3.34 49.17
C SER A 352 -8.23 3.89 50.41
N GLU A 353 -6.89 3.85 50.47
CA GLU A 353 -6.10 4.46 51.55
C GLU A 353 -6.36 5.97 51.67
N GLN A 354 -6.47 6.69 50.55
CA GLN A 354 -6.78 8.13 50.55
C GLN A 354 -8.16 8.42 51.14
N PHE A 355 -9.16 7.61 50.82
CA PHE A 355 -10.50 7.75 51.42
C PHE A 355 -10.52 7.40 52.90
N GLU A 356 -9.72 6.41 53.35
CA GLU A 356 -9.58 6.09 54.77
C GLU A 356 -8.90 7.21 55.56
N MET A 357 -7.85 7.83 55.00
CA MET A 357 -7.19 8.98 55.61
C MET A 357 -8.09 10.20 55.72
N GLU A 358 -8.93 10.46 54.71
CA GLU A 358 -9.87 11.60 54.73
C GLU A 358 -11.12 11.35 55.59
N GLY A 359 -11.39 10.07 55.93
CA GLY A 359 -12.34 9.71 56.97
C GLY A 359 -11.88 10.06 58.39
N MET A 360 -10.58 10.32 58.57
CA MET A 360 -9.99 10.80 59.83
C MET A 360 -9.97 12.33 59.83
N ILE A 361 -10.82 12.94 60.65
CA ILE A 361 -10.90 14.41 60.74
C ILE A 361 -9.69 14.94 61.51
N TYR A 362 -8.69 15.40 60.77
CA TYR A 362 -7.51 16.08 61.30
C TYR A 362 -7.09 17.23 60.37
N THR A 363 -6.87 18.42 60.92
CA THR A 363 -6.40 19.57 60.14
C THR A 363 -5.49 20.47 60.98
N GLN A 364 -4.34 20.82 60.42
CA GLN A 364 -3.44 21.89 60.90
C GLN A 364 -3.48 23.10 59.97
N ASP A 365 -4.43 23.15 59.04
CA ASP A 365 -4.44 24.14 57.96
C ASP A 365 -4.62 25.54 58.53
N HIS A 366 -3.66 26.43 58.25
CA HIS A 366 -3.70 27.82 58.69
C HIS A 366 -4.93 28.57 58.16
N ILE A 367 -5.51 28.15 57.03
CA ILE A 367 -6.74 28.70 56.48
C ILE A 367 -7.92 28.31 57.39
N TYR A 368 -8.00 27.04 57.80
CA TYR A 368 -9.02 26.58 58.75
C TYR A 368 -8.88 27.25 60.12
N LEU A 369 -7.65 27.44 60.60
CA LEU A 369 -7.37 28.12 61.87
C LEU A 369 -7.63 29.64 61.80
N LYS A 370 -7.38 30.30 60.66
CA LYS A 370 -7.79 31.70 60.41
C LYS A 370 -9.31 31.83 60.42
N PHE A 371 -9.99 30.92 59.73
CA PHE A 371 -11.44 30.87 59.66
C PHE A 371 -12.06 30.61 61.04
N LEU A 372 -11.53 29.67 61.83
CA LEU A 372 -11.98 29.44 63.21
C LEU A 372 -11.92 30.70 64.08
N ASN A 373 -10.89 31.54 63.90
CA ASN A 373 -10.78 32.82 64.60
C ASN A 373 -11.79 33.86 64.09
N GLU A 374 -12.12 33.86 62.79
CA GLU A 374 -13.16 34.73 62.21
C GLU A 374 -14.60 34.28 62.57
N ILE A 375 -14.84 32.97 62.70
CA ILE A 375 -16.11 32.33 63.07
C ILE A 375 -16.53 32.64 64.52
N SER A 376 -15.59 33.05 65.38
CA SER A 376 -15.92 33.48 66.75
C SER A 376 -16.81 34.74 66.83
N LYS A 377 -17.06 35.42 65.70
CA LYS A 377 -17.79 36.69 65.65
C LYS A 377 -19.17 36.66 64.99
N GLU A 378 -19.50 35.72 64.10
CA GLU A 378 -20.85 35.60 63.51
C GLU A 378 -21.26 34.17 63.15
N THR A 379 -22.57 33.97 63.10
CA THR A 379 -23.34 32.73 62.91
C THR A 379 -22.78 31.74 61.88
N ILE A 380 -22.74 30.47 62.30
CA ILE A 380 -22.13 29.29 61.65
C ILE A 380 -22.59 29.09 60.20
N SER A 381 -21.64 29.09 59.25
CA SER A 381 -21.78 28.60 57.87
C SER A 381 -20.92 27.36 57.62
N GLU A 382 -21.46 26.46 56.80
CA GLU A 382 -21.14 25.07 56.41
C GLU A 382 -19.75 24.76 55.79
N ASP A 383 -18.63 25.37 56.19
CA ASP A 383 -17.44 25.47 55.31
C ASP A 383 -16.25 24.49 55.52
N GLN A 384 -16.46 23.26 56.03
CA GLN A 384 -15.42 22.19 56.04
C GLN A 384 -15.49 21.23 54.83
N LEU A 385 -16.67 21.07 54.21
CA LEU A 385 -16.87 20.32 52.97
C LEU A 385 -15.98 20.78 51.78
N PRO A 386 -15.67 22.09 51.60
CA PRO A 386 -14.86 22.57 50.48
C PRO A 386 -13.43 22.04 50.45
N ILE A 387 -12.81 21.78 51.61
CA ILE A 387 -11.39 21.41 51.69
C ILE A 387 -11.18 19.96 51.25
N VAL A 388 -12.01 19.04 51.72
CA VAL A 388 -11.97 17.62 51.30
C VAL A 388 -12.29 17.51 49.81
N VAL A 389 -13.29 18.25 49.33
CA VAL A 389 -13.64 18.31 47.91
C VAL A 389 -12.48 18.85 47.06
N GLN A 390 -11.79 19.90 47.51
CA GLN A 390 -10.63 20.45 46.82
C GLN A 390 -9.47 19.44 46.76
N ARG A 391 -9.14 18.80 47.89
CA ARG A 391 -8.09 17.77 47.94
C ARG A 391 -8.41 16.59 47.04
N MET A 392 -9.66 16.12 47.04
CA MET A 392 -10.13 15.05 46.16
C MET A 392 -10.17 15.44 44.67
N SER A 393 -10.45 16.70 44.37
CA SER A 393 -10.39 17.25 43.00
C SER A 393 -8.96 17.27 42.46
N ASP A 394 -7.97 17.51 43.31
CA ASP A 394 -6.58 17.68 42.89
C ASP A 394 -5.78 16.35 42.96
N GLN A 395 -5.93 15.59 44.04
CA GLN A 395 -5.13 14.39 44.31
C GLN A 395 -5.58 13.18 43.50
N LEU A 396 -6.89 12.98 43.30
CA LEU A 396 -7.39 11.81 42.59
C LEU A 396 -6.95 11.80 41.12
N PRO A 397 -7.13 12.88 40.32
CA PRO A 397 -6.62 12.92 38.95
C PRO A 397 -5.09 12.76 38.86
N MET A 398 -4.35 13.33 39.81
CA MET A 398 -2.89 13.23 39.85
C MET A 398 -2.43 11.79 40.08
N MET A 399 -3.06 11.09 41.03
CA MET A 399 -2.78 9.70 41.34
C MET A 399 -3.15 8.76 40.20
N ILE A 400 -4.34 8.92 39.61
CA ILE A 400 -4.77 8.12 38.46
C ILE A 400 -3.80 8.34 37.28
N SER A 401 -3.47 9.59 36.95
CA SER A 401 -2.56 9.90 35.85
C SER A 401 -1.14 9.38 36.11
N PHE A 402 -0.68 9.39 37.36
CA PHE A 402 0.62 8.86 37.73
C PHE A 402 0.71 7.35 37.48
N PHE A 403 -0.20 6.56 38.07
CA PHE A 403 -0.16 5.09 37.95
C PHE A 403 -0.55 4.61 36.55
N MET A 404 -1.69 5.09 36.03
CA MET A 404 -2.27 4.57 34.79
C MET A 404 -1.57 5.03 33.52
N LEU A 405 -0.96 6.22 33.52
CA LEU A 405 -0.29 6.77 32.33
C LEU A 405 1.23 6.78 32.50
N LYS A 406 1.75 7.54 33.48
CA LYS A 406 3.19 7.81 33.57
C LYS A 406 4.01 6.58 33.98
N GLU A 407 3.63 5.90 35.06
CA GLU A 407 4.33 4.71 35.54
C GLU A 407 4.13 3.53 34.57
N THR A 408 2.92 3.37 34.03
CA THR A 408 2.62 2.35 33.00
C THR A 408 3.51 2.53 31.76
N ALA A 409 3.64 3.75 31.23
CA ALA A 409 4.52 4.04 30.08
C ALA A 409 6.00 3.71 30.37
N GLN A 410 6.48 4.04 31.58
CA GLN A 410 7.85 3.75 31.99
C GLN A 410 8.11 2.25 32.12
N LEU A 411 7.22 1.51 32.79
CA LEU A 411 7.32 0.07 32.94
C LEU A 411 7.25 -0.63 31.59
N LEU A 412 6.31 -0.23 30.72
CA LEU A 412 6.20 -0.78 29.37
C LEU A 412 7.48 -0.56 28.56
N SER A 413 8.06 0.63 28.61
CA SER A 413 9.29 0.94 27.89
C SER A 413 10.47 0.06 28.35
N MET A 414 10.59 -0.17 29.66
CA MET A 414 11.61 -1.06 30.24
C MET A 414 11.38 -2.52 29.83
N ASP A 415 10.14 -2.99 29.92
CA ASP A 415 9.73 -4.35 29.56
C ASP A 415 9.91 -4.67 28.08
N MET A 416 9.74 -3.67 27.21
CA MET A 416 9.95 -3.78 25.77
C MET A 416 11.43 -3.82 25.41
N LEU A 417 12.28 -3.02 26.07
CA LEU A 417 13.73 -3.11 25.88
C LEU A 417 14.30 -4.43 26.41
N GLY A 418 13.72 -4.98 27.48
CA GLY A 418 14.10 -6.30 28.01
C GLY A 418 13.89 -7.46 27.02
N LEU A 419 13.08 -7.29 25.97
CA LEU A 419 12.94 -8.28 24.89
C LEU A 419 14.25 -8.49 24.12
N LEU A 420 15.22 -7.57 24.19
CA LEU A 420 16.50 -7.65 23.50
C LEU A 420 17.48 -8.68 24.11
N ASP A 421 17.30 -9.06 25.37
CA ASP A 421 18.30 -9.83 26.13
C ASP A 421 18.07 -11.36 26.12
N GLY A 422 16.90 -11.82 25.68
CA GLY A 422 16.55 -13.26 25.71
C GLY A 422 15.72 -13.79 24.55
N ALA A 423 15.27 -12.93 23.64
CA ALA A 423 14.36 -13.35 22.57
C ALA A 423 15.09 -13.78 21.30
N ASN A 424 14.53 -14.78 20.63
CA ASN A 424 14.91 -15.10 19.27
C ASN A 424 14.42 -13.97 18.33
N VAL A 425 15.34 -13.09 17.94
CA VAL A 425 15.06 -11.92 17.07
C VAL A 425 14.31 -12.32 15.80
N SER A 426 14.59 -13.50 15.26
CA SER A 426 13.95 -14.01 14.04
C SER A 426 12.47 -14.35 14.23
N GLU A 427 12.07 -14.75 15.43
CA GLU A 427 10.68 -15.05 15.77
C GLU A 427 9.89 -13.75 16.01
N LEU A 428 10.46 -12.81 16.76
CA LEU A 428 9.83 -11.50 17.01
C LEU A 428 9.58 -10.71 15.73
N LEU A 429 10.52 -10.77 14.79
CA LEU A 429 10.43 -10.09 13.49
C LEU A 429 9.79 -10.97 12.40
N SER A 430 9.09 -12.04 12.77
CA SER A 430 8.37 -12.85 11.79
C SER A 430 7.22 -12.04 11.18
N GLU A 431 7.21 -11.99 9.86
CA GLU A 431 6.24 -11.23 9.09
C GLU A 431 5.16 -12.14 8.50
N ASN A 432 4.00 -11.55 8.20
CA ASN A 432 2.98 -12.22 7.40
C ASN A 432 3.53 -12.65 6.04
N SER A 433 3.27 -13.89 5.65
CA SER A 433 3.82 -14.48 4.42
C SER A 433 3.51 -13.69 3.15
N ASP A 434 2.35 -13.04 3.09
CA ASP A 434 1.93 -12.20 1.96
C ASP A 434 2.78 -10.93 1.83
N VAL A 435 3.13 -10.30 2.95
CA VAL A 435 3.98 -9.10 2.98
C VAL A 435 5.39 -9.44 2.50
N VAL A 436 5.94 -10.56 2.97
CA VAL A 436 7.25 -11.07 2.52
C VAL A 436 7.22 -11.36 1.02
N ARG A 437 6.16 -12.00 0.52
CA ARG A 437 6.00 -12.30 -0.90
C ARG A 437 5.91 -11.02 -1.73
N ARG A 438 5.09 -10.04 -1.30
CA ARG A 438 4.94 -8.75 -1.98
C ARG A 438 6.26 -8.00 -2.02
N ARG A 439 6.98 -7.91 -0.89
CA ARG A 439 8.29 -7.25 -0.82
C ARG A 439 9.30 -7.89 -1.76
N ARG A 440 9.38 -9.22 -1.81
CA ARG A 440 10.28 -9.93 -2.75
C ARG A 440 9.93 -9.61 -4.20
N GLN A 441 8.65 -9.61 -4.55
CA GLN A 441 8.20 -9.25 -5.92
C GLN A 441 8.55 -7.81 -6.29
N LEU A 442 8.37 -6.87 -5.36
CA LEU A 442 8.74 -5.46 -5.53
C LEU A 442 10.24 -5.30 -5.69
N GLN A 443 11.04 -5.97 -4.86
CA GLN A 443 12.50 -5.93 -4.95
C GLN A 443 13.00 -6.51 -6.29
N THR A 444 12.54 -7.70 -6.69
CA THR A 444 12.90 -8.28 -7.99
C THR A 444 12.47 -7.40 -9.16
N SER A 445 11.36 -6.68 -9.03
CA SER A 445 10.92 -5.74 -10.06
C SER A 445 11.76 -4.47 -10.08
N LEU A 446 12.18 -3.97 -8.92
CA LEU A 446 13.08 -2.84 -8.77
C LEU A 446 14.46 -3.16 -9.35
N ASP A 447 15.01 -4.34 -9.08
CA ASP A 447 16.31 -4.78 -9.60
C ASP A 447 16.27 -4.87 -11.13
N ARG A 448 15.23 -5.51 -11.69
CA ARG A 448 15.06 -5.60 -13.15
C ARG A 448 14.90 -4.23 -13.81
N LEU A 449 14.10 -3.34 -13.23
CA LEU A 449 13.91 -1.99 -13.78
C LEU A 449 15.13 -1.11 -13.61
N SER A 450 15.92 -1.31 -12.55
CA SER A 450 17.19 -0.60 -12.35
C SER A 450 18.20 -1.02 -13.42
N ALA A 451 18.35 -2.32 -13.67
CA ALA A 451 19.18 -2.84 -14.76
C ALA A 451 18.71 -2.33 -16.13
N ALA A 452 17.38 -2.28 -16.38
CA ALA A 452 16.83 -1.71 -17.61
C ALA A 452 17.12 -0.21 -17.73
N HIS A 453 17.06 0.54 -16.63
CA HIS A 453 17.38 1.98 -16.62
C HIS A 453 18.86 2.25 -16.87
N GLU A 454 19.75 1.44 -16.30
CA GLU A 454 21.19 1.49 -16.53
C GLU A 454 21.52 1.22 -18.00
N ALA A 455 20.98 0.13 -18.57
CA ALA A 455 21.15 -0.17 -19.99
C ALA A 455 20.61 0.93 -20.92
N LEU A 456 19.51 1.61 -20.53
CA LEU A 456 19.00 2.76 -21.27
C LEU A 456 19.91 3.99 -21.13
N SER A 457 20.52 4.19 -19.96
CA SER A 457 21.44 5.30 -19.70
C SER A 457 22.77 5.14 -20.42
N ASP A 458 23.24 3.91 -20.63
CA ASP A 458 24.46 3.64 -21.40
C ASP A 458 24.23 3.82 -22.91
N PHE A 459 22.99 3.67 -23.37
CA PHE A 459 22.63 3.76 -24.78
C PHE A 459 22.28 5.18 -25.25
N ILE A 460 21.73 6.03 -24.37
CA ILE A 460 21.35 7.44 -24.64
C ILE A 460 22.55 8.34 -24.40
#